data_AF-V9VZN3-F1
#
_entry.id   AF-V9VZN3-F1
#
_cell.length_a   1.000
_cell.length_b   1.000
_cell.length_c   1.000
_cell.angle_alpha   90.00
_cell.angle_beta   90.00
_cell.angle_gamma   90.00
#
_symmetry.space_group_name_H-M   'P 1'
#
loop_
_entity.id
_entity.type
_entity.pdbx_description
1 polymer ?
#
loop_
_entity_poly.entity_id
_entity_poly.type
_entity_poly.pdbx_seq_one_letter_code
_entity_poly.pdbx_strand_id
1 'polypeptide(L)'
;MRNLDQLDQWESEARGGIKLLSGRISPRLIEVCRSWPLMTVPLAEERTGVSRAAGQRNIAWFDAQGLVQEVTGPWRFRVWRASLNSEA
;
A
#
# COMPACT_ATOMS: atom_id res chain seq x y z
N MET A 1 -6.48 19.41 7.97
CA MET A 1 -5.08 19.03 7.67
C MET A 1 -4.68 17.68 8.25
N ARG A 2 -5.20 17.25 9.42
CA ARG A 2 -4.92 15.96 10.10
C ARG A 2 -4.80 14.71 9.21
N ASN A 3 -5.60 14.58 8.14
CA ASN A 3 -5.55 13.43 7.24
C ASN A 3 -4.26 13.36 6.39
N LEU A 4 -3.66 14.51 6.03
CA LEU A 4 -2.40 14.55 5.31
C LEU A 4 -1.22 14.25 6.25
N ASP A 5 -1.27 14.77 7.48
CA ASP A 5 -0.26 14.49 8.51
C ASP A 5 -0.21 12.99 8.84
N GLN A 6 -1.38 12.35 8.97
CA GLN A 6 -1.48 10.90 9.15
C GLN A 6 -0.92 10.11 7.96
N LEU A 7 -1.09 10.62 6.74
CA LEU A 7 -0.58 9.98 5.53
C LEU A 7 0.94 10.10 5.41
N ASP A 8 1.51 11.26 5.77
CA ASP A 8 2.97 11.45 5.79
C ASP A 8 3.63 10.60 6.90
N GLN A 9 2.99 10.50 8.06
CA GLN A 9 3.42 9.58 9.13
C GLN A 9 3.39 8.14 8.66
N TRP A 10 2.28 7.71 8.04
CA TRP A 10 2.15 6.38 7.45
C TRP A 10 3.23 6.11 6.40
N GLU A 11 3.53 7.07 5.51
CA GLU A 11 4.57 6.90 4.50
C GLU A 11 5.95 6.68 5.14
N SER A 12 6.28 7.45 6.16
CA SER A 12 7.54 7.32 6.90
C SER A 12 7.68 5.93 7.54
N GLU A 13 6.63 5.46 8.21
CA GLU A 13 6.58 4.12 8.83
C GLU A 13 6.69 3.02 7.78
N ALA A 14 5.94 3.11 6.68
CA ALA A 14 5.98 2.14 5.59
C ALA A 14 7.39 2.08 4.96
N ARG A 15 8.03 3.23 4.72
CA ARG A 15 9.40 3.29 4.21
C ARG A 15 10.40 2.71 5.19
N GLY A 16 10.18 2.88 6.49
CA GLY A 16 10.96 2.23 7.55
C GLY A 16 10.82 0.71 7.52
N GLY A 17 9.58 0.20 7.43
CA GLY A 17 9.27 -1.23 7.43
C GLY A 17 9.83 -1.99 6.24
N ILE A 18 9.95 -1.34 5.07
CA ILE A 18 10.50 -1.98 3.86
C ILE A 18 12.03 -1.92 3.74
N LYS A 19 12.77 -1.32 4.70
CA LYS A 19 14.24 -1.15 4.59
C LYS A 19 15.00 -2.46 4.38
N LEU A 20 14.47 -3.58 4.87
CA LEU A 20 15.07 -4.91 4.73
C LEU A 20 14.73 -5.59 3.40
N LEU A 21 13.74 -5.07 2.65
CA LEU A 21 13.36 -5.62 1.35
C LEU A 21 14.30 -5.10 0.27
N SER A 22 14.89 -6.02 -0.48
CA SER A 22 15.64 -5.68 -1.68
C SER A 22 14.67 -5.49 -2.86
N GLY A 23 14.69 -4.32 -3.48
CA GLY A 23 13.93 -4.08 -4.70
C GLY A 23 13.33 -2.68 -4.81
N ARG A 24 13.02 -2.28 -6.05
CA ARG A 24 12.46 -0.95 -6.36
C ARG A 24 10.92 -0.93 -6.35
N ILE A 25 10.29 -2.11 -6.25
CA ILE A 25 8.84 -2.24 -6.32
C ILE A 25 8.19 -1.74 -5.03
N SER A 26 8.66 -2.17 -3.86
CA SER A 26 8.05 -1.80 -2.58
C SER A 26 8.01 -0.27 -2.35
N PRO A 27 9.09 0.50 -2.62
CA PRO A 27 9.02 1.96 -2.55
C PRO A 27 8.03 2.60 -3.53
N ARG A 28 7.89 2.06 -4.75
CA ARG A 28 6.93 2.56 -5.75
C ARG A 28 5.49 2.26 -5.36
N LEU A 29 5.25 1.11 -4.74
CA LEU A 29 3.91 0.76 -4.26
C LEU A 29 3.50 1.66 -3.07
N ILE A 30 4.42 2.03 -2.19
CA ILE A 30 4.16 3.03 -1.14
C ILE A 30 3.76 4.37 -1.76
N GLU A 31 4.45 4.79 -2.83
CA GLU A 31 4.09 6.02 -3.56
C GLU A 31 2.67 5.93 -4.15
N VAL A 32 2.29 4.79 -4.73
CA VAL A 32 0.91 4.56 -5.21
C VAL A 32 -0.11 4.65 -4.08
N CYS A 33 0.13 4.00 -2.94
CA CYS A 33 -0.75 4.09 -1.77
C CYS A 33 -0.91 5.53 -1.27
N ARG A 34 0.16 6.33 -1.32
CA ARG A 34 0.13 7.74 -0.93
C ARG A 34 -0.67 8.60 -1.91
N SER A 35 -0.51 8.35 -3.21
CA SER A 35 -1.15 9.16 -4.25
C SER A 35 -2.63 8.80 -4.47
N TRP A 36 -3.05 7.59 -4.08
CA TRP A 36 -4.39 7.07 -4.35
C TRP A 36 -5.05 6.57 -3.06
N PRO A 37 -6.20 7.13 -2.62
CA PRO A 37 -6.88 6.71 -1.39
C PRO A 37 -7.31 5.24 -1.38
N LEU A 38 -7.60 4.69 -2.56
CA LEU A 38 -7.94 3.29 -2.79
C LEU A 38 -7.12 2.77 -3.95
N MET A 39 -6.54 1.57 -3.78
CA MET A 39 -5.72 0.94 -4.81
C MET A 39 -6.11 -0.51 -5.07
N THR A 40 -5.90 -0.93 -6.31
CA THR A 40 -6.01 -2.32 -6.75
C THR A 40 -4.66 -2.79 -7.30
N VAL A 41 -4.47 -4.11 -7.44
CA VAL A 41 -3.27 -4.63 -8.09
C VAL A 41 -3.15 -4.10 -9.54
N PRO A 42 -4.21 -4.08 -10.38
CA PRO A 42 -4.12 -3.48 -11.71
C PRO A 42 -3.68 -2.00 -11.72
N LEU A 43 -4.14 -1.19 -10.77
CA LEU A 43 -3.68 0.20 -10.63
C LEU A 43 -2.17 0.26 -10.33
N ALA A 44 -1.71 -0.58 -9.41
CA ALA A 44 -0.29 -0.68 -9.10
C ALA A 44 0.54 -1.14 -10.31
N GLU A 45 0.02 -2.07 -11.11
CA GLU A 45 0.59 -2.50 -12.38
C GLU A 45 0.80 -1.31 -13.32
N GLU A 46 -0.27 -0.55 -13.58
CA GLU A 46 -0.26 0.62 -14.46
C GLU A 46 0.67 1.73 -13.98
N ARG A 47 0.71 1.99 -12.65
CA ARG A 47 1.48 3.10 -12.07
C ARG A 47 2.96 2.79 -11.87
N THR A 48 3.32 1.52 -11.70
CA THR A 48 4.71 1.15 -11.33
C THR A 48 5.43 0.28 -12.37
N GLY A 49 4.69 -0.29 -13.33
CA GLY A 49 5.19 -1.27 -14.30
C GLY A 49 5.51 -2.63 -13.69
N VAL A 50 5.09 -2.88 -12.44
CA VAL A 50 5.26 -4.19 -11.79
C VAL A 50 4.38 -5.23 -12.48
N SER A 51 4.83 -6.48 -12.59
CA SER A 51 3.91 -7.56 -13.02
C SER A 51 2.80 -7.79 -11.98
N ARG A 52 1.62 -8.25 -12.41
CA ARG A 52 0.49 -8.57 -11.53
C ARG A 52 0.86 -9.47 -10.35
N ALA A 53 1.62 -10.53 -10.62
CA ALA A 53 2.03 -11.51 -9.60
C ALA A 53 2.96 -10.88 -8.55
N ALA A 54 3.92 -10.04 -8.98
CA ALA A 54 4.78 -9.32 -8.06
C ALA A 54 4.03 -8.23 -7.28
N GLY A 55 3.07 -7.54 -7.91
CA GLY A 55 2.17 -6.58 -7.24
C GLY A 55 1.33 -7.25 -6.15
N GLN A 56 0.68 -8.37 -6.48
CA GLN A 56 -0.07 -9.20 -5.51
C GLN A 56 0.79 -9.62 -4.32
N ARG A 57 2.00 -10.13 -4.57
CA ARG A 57 2.90 -10.58 -3.51
C ARG A 57 3.30 -9.43 -2.57
N ASN A 58 3.64 -8.26 -3.12
CA ASN A 58 4.02 -7.11 -2.31
C ASN A 58 2.84 -6.58 -1.51
N ILE A 59 1.65 -6.46 -2.13
CA ILE A 59 0.45 -5.99 -1.45
C ILE A 59 0.02 -6.97 -0.35
N ALA A 60 0.08 -8.28 -0.59
CA ALA A 60 -0.20 -9.27 0.45
C ALA A 60 0.80 -9.18 1.61
N TRP A 61 2.08 -8.91 1.32
CA TRP A 61 3.07 -8.66 2.37
C TRP A 61 2.77 -7.35 3.13
N PHE A 62 2.43 -6.26 2.45
CA PHE A 62 2.02 -5.00 3.10
C PHE A 62 0.79 -5.18 4.00
N ASP A 63 -0.20 -5.91 3.55
CA ASP A 63 -1.42 -6.22 4.33
C ASP A 63 -1.07 -7.03 5.58
N ALA A 64 -0.22 -8.07 5.43
CA ALA A 64 0.27 -8.85 6.55
C ALA A 64 1.15 -8.05 7.54
N GLN A 65 1.82 -6.99 7.08
CA GLN A 65 2.57 -6.05 7.94
C GLN A 65 1.71 -4.91 8.49
N GLY A 66 0.41 -4.88 8.17
CA GLY A 66 -0.49 -3.81 8.58
C GLY A 66 -0.22 -2.46 7.90
N LEU A 67 0.58 -2.42 6.84
CA LEU A 67 0.87 -1.18 6.09
C LEU A 67 -0.31 -0.78 5.19
N VAL A 68 -1.05 -1.75 4.69
CA VAL A 68 -2.32 -1.53 4.00
C VAL A 68 -3.39 -2.39 4.64
N GLN A 69 -4.64 -2.09 4.34
CA GLN A 69 -5.79 -2.87 4.79
C GLN A 69 -6.75 -3.10 3.62
N GLU A 70 -7.19 -4.32 3.45
CA GLU A 70 -8.23 -4.66 2.47
C GLU A 70 -9.61 -4.12 2.90
N VAL A 71 -10.34 -3.52 1.96
CA VAL A 71 -11.66 -2.94 2.21
C VAL A 71 -12.81 -3.64 1.48
N THR A 72 -12.52 -4.77 0.81
CA THR A 72 -13.43 -5.38 -0.19
C THR A 72 -13.99 -6.76 0.19
N GLY A 73 -13.84 -7.22 1.44
CA GLY A 73 -14.59 -8.39 1.96
C GLY A 73 -14.51 -9.65 1.08
N PRO A 74 -15.58 -10.46 0.97
CA PRO A 74 -15.57 -11.74 0.25
C PRO A 74 -15.62 -11.63 -1.29
N TRP A 75 -15.42 -10.42 -1.85
CA TRP A 75 -15.53 -10.19 -3.29
C TRP A 75 -14.27 -10.63 -4.05
N ARG A 76 -14.42 -10.94 -5.35
CA ARG A 76 -13.30 -11.39 -6.21
C ARG A 76 -12.30 -10.28 -6.55
N PHE A 77 -12.72 -9.02 -6.45
CA PHE A 77 -11.87 -7.86 -6.66
C PHE A 77 -11.49 -7.28 -5.30
N ARG A 78 -10.18 -7.24 -5.04
CA ARG A 78 -9.62 -6.68 -3.82
C ARG A 78 -9.10 -5.26 -4.07
N VAL A 79 -9.34 -4.41 -3.09
CA VAL A 79 -9.03 -3.00 -2.99
C VAL A 79 -8.43 -2.80 -1.61
N TRP A 80 -7.33 -2.05 -1.55
CA TRP A 80 -6.64 -1.72 -0.32
C TRP A 80 -6.58 -0.21 -0.14
N ARG A 81 -6.44 0.23 1.11
CA ARG A 81 -6.07 1.60 1.48
C ARG A 81 -4.87 1.57 2.41
N ALA A 82 -4.16 2.69 2.53
CA ALA A 82 -3.17 2.88 3.59
C ALA A 82 -3.81 2.65 4.97
N SER A 83 -3.07 1.98 5.85
CA SER A 83 -3.46 1.83 7.25
C SER A 83 -3.14 3.11 8.01
N LEU A 84 -4.05 4.07 7.94
CA LEU A 84 -3.95 5.28 8.74
C LEU A 84 -4.40 4.97 10.17
N ASN A 85 -3.60 5.38 11.16
CA ASN A 85 -3.97 5.29 12.56
C ASN A 85 -5.16 6.23 12.82
N SER A 86 -6.38 5.68 12.86
CA SER A 86 -7.52 6.41 13.39
C SER A 86 -7.44 6.37 14.91
N GLU A 87 -7.03 7.47 15.53
CA GLU A 87 -7.38 7.70 16.93
C GLU A 87 -8.92 7.73 17.01
N ALA A 88 -9.48 6.76 17.75
CA ALA A 88 -10.86 6.78 18.23
C ALA A 88 -10.94 7.70 19.46
#